data_AF-A0A942F379-F1
#
_entry.id   AF-A0A942F379-F1
#
_cell.length_a   1.000
_cell.length_b   1.000
_cell.length_c   1.000
_cell.angle_alpha   90.00
_cell.angle_beta   90.00
_cell.angle_gamma   90.00
#
_symmetry.space_group_name_H-M   'P 1'
#
loop_
_entity.id
_entity.type
_entity.pdbx_description
1 polymer ?
#
loop_
_entity_poly.entity_id
_entity_poly.type
_entity_poly.pdbx_seq_one_letter_code
_entity_poly.pdbx_strand_id
1 'polypeptide(L)'
;MQEIFDAIDQYADAYARLEQLQRSRTLEIPIGDQKTGVIAEFFARIYARHRFPEAALEFGSASEHAWDIKVLRPGRPELKVQVKAVSAHSQTSRVSPIHPGWHQLWLMRLDEHLRPHALWVVEAQTAAWSNTLLKNRTMPKLGNPQSGSAELRAGANETTPFLAALLTANPSFHRTCAKSRAGR
;
A
#
# COMPACT_ATOMS: atom_id res chain seq x y z
N MET A 1 -15.13 -8.48 -8.65
CA MET A 1 -14.23 -8.29 -7.49
C MET A 1 -13.25 -9.44 -7.37
N GLN A 2 -13.72 -10.69 -7.30
CA GLN A 2 -12.85 -11.88 -7.22
C GLN A 2 -11.78 -11.92 -8.32
N GLU A 3 -12.14 -11.61 -9.57
CA GLU A 3 -11.20 -11.54 -10.71
C GLU A 3 -9.98 -10.64 -10.45
N ILE A 4 -10.13 -9.53 -9.73
CA ILE A 4 -9.00 -8.63 -9.41
C ILE A 4 -8.07 -9.29 -8.39
N PHE A 5 -8.62 -9.98 -7.39
CA PHE A 5 -7.82 -10.73 -6.43
C PHE A 5 -7.08 -11.89 -7.11
N ASP A 6 -7.76 -12.62 -8.00
CA ASP A 6 -7.14 -13.71 -8.77
C ASP A 6 -6.03 -13.19 -9.68
N ALA A 7 -6.24 -12.03 -10.32
CA ALA A 7 -5.22 -11.38 -11.14
C ALA A 7 -4.02 -10.91 -10.31
N ILE A 8 -4.23 -10.38 -9.10
CA ILE A 8 -3.16 -10.01 -8.17
C ILE A 8 -2.37 -11.26 -7.74
N ASP A 9 -3.05 -12.37 -7.45
CA ASP A 9 -2.39 -13.63 -7.08
C ASP A 9 -1.52 -14.18 -8.22
N GLN A 10 -2.05 -14.23 -9.45
CA GLN A 10 -1.27 -14.62 -10.64
C GLN A 10 -0.11 -13.66 -10.91
N TYR A 11 -0.33 -12.36 -10.72
CA TYR A 11 0.72 -11.35 -10.87
C TYR A 11 1.81 -11.51 -9.81
N ALA A 12 1.47 -11.85 -8.57
CA ALA A 12 2.44 -12.10 -7.52
C ALA A 12 3.37 -13.28 -7.85
N ASP A 13 2.83 -14.35 -8.44
CA ASP A 13 3.63 -15.48 -8.93
C ASP A 13 4.60 -15.07 -10.06
N ALA A 14 4.11 -14.28 -11.03
CA ALA A 14 4.94 -13.76 -12.11
C ALA A 14 6.01 -12.80 -11.58
N TYR A 15 5.62 -11.92 -10.66
CA TYR A 15 6.50 -10.96 -9.99
C TYR A 15 7.62 -11.68 -9.25
N ALA A 16 7.32 -12.71 -8.46
CA ALA A 16 8.33 -13.46 -7.71
C ALA A 16 9.37 -14.12 -8.65
N ARG A 17 8.92 -14.65 -9.80
CA ARG A 17 9.82 -15.18 -10.83
C ARG A 17 10.68 -14.09 -11.45
N LEU A 18 10.11 -12.93 -11.77
CA LEU A 18 10.84 -11.79 -12.31
C LEU A 18 11.86 -11.24 -11.30
N GLU A 19 11.51 -11.14 -10.03
CA GLU A 19 12.41 -10.70 -8.95
C GLU A 19 13.62 -11.63 -8.84
N GLN A 20 13.42 -12.95 -8.96
CA GLN A 20 14.52 -13.93 -9.00
C GLN A 20 15.42 -13.71 -10.22
N LEU A 21 14.83 -13.44 -11.39
CA LEU A 21 15.58 -13.15 -12.62
C LEU A 21 16.34 -11.82 -12.52
N GLN A 22 15.73 -10.76 -12.00
CA GLN A 22 16.37 -9.46 -11.75
C GLN A 22 17.60 -9.61 -10.86
N ARG A 23 17.54 -10.46 -9.83
CA ARG A 23 18.68 -10.70 -8.93
C ARG A 23 19.79 -11.53 -9.55
N SER A 24 19.45 -12.51 -10.40
CA SER A 24 20.42 -13.41 -11.03
C SER A 24 20.97 -12.89 -12.36
N ARG A 25 20.26 -11.95 -13.00
CA ARG A 25 20.55 -11.40 -14.33
C ARG A 25 20.43 -9.88 -14.35
N THR A 26 21.06 -9.20 -13.39
CA THR A 26 20.98 -7.73 -13.20
C THR A 26 21.42 -6.93 -14.43
N LEU A 27 22.29 -7.49 -15.28
CA LEU A 27 22.71 -6.87 -16.55
C LEU A 27 21.63 -6.93 -17.64
N GLU A 28 20.76 -7.94 -17.61
CA GLU A 28 19.68 -8.14 -18.59
C GLU A 28 18.37 -7.47 -18.13
N ILE A 29 18.06 -7.57 -16.83
CA ILE A 29 16.82 -7.07 -16.25
C ILE A 29 17.15 -6.19 -15.04
N PRO A 30 16.85 -4.88 -15.08
CA PRO A 30 17.18 -3.97 -14.00
C PRO A 30 16.35 -4.29 -12.74
N ILE A 31 16.94 -4.12 -11.56
CA ILE A 31 16.24 -4.27 -10.28
C ILE A 31 15.21 -3.16 -10.09
N GLY A 32 13.99 -3.52 -9.69
CA GLY A 32 12.98 -2.54 -9.29
C GLY A 32 11.58 -3.14 -9.15
N ASP A 33 10.78 -2.50 -8.30
CA ASP A 33 9.39 -2.89 -8.05
C ASP A 33 8.49 -2.50 -9.24
N GLN A 34 7.68 -3.45 -9.70
CA GLN A 34 6.68 -3.26 -10.74
C GLN A 34 5.26 -3.37 -10.16
N LYS A 35 4.41 -2.36 -10.40
CA LYS A 35 2.97 -2.32 -10.04
C LYS A 35 2.60 -2.38 -8.54
N THR A 36 3.56 -2.46 -7.61
CA THR A 36 3.32 -2.42 -6.15
C THR A 36 2.39 -1.26 -5.73
N GLY A 37 2.59 -0.06 -6.28
CA GLY A 37 1.76 1.12 -5.99
C GLY A 37 0.29 0.95 -6.40
N VAL A 38 0.05 0.48 -7.63
CA VAL A 38 -1.31 0.27 -8.17
C VAL A 38 -2.08 -0.78 -7.36
N ILE A 39 -1.40 -1.86 -6.95
CA ILE A 39 -1.99 -2.90 -6.11
C ILE A 39 -2.34 -2.33 -4.72
N ALA A 40 -1.45 -1.55 -4.13
CA ALA A 40 -1.72 -0.91 -2.84
C ALA A 40 -2.88 0.09 -2.90
N GLU A 41 -2.96 0.89 -3.97
CA GLU A 41 -4.11 1.77 -4.22
C GLU A 41 -5.42 0.97 -4.30
N PHE A 42 -5.44 -0.17 -4.97
CA PHE A 42 -6.62 -1.03 -5.03
C PHE A 42 -7.11 -1.41 -3.63
N PHE A 43 -6.22 -1.90 -2.76
CA PHE A 43 -6.57 -2.24 -1.37
C PHE A 43 -6.96 -1.02 -0.54
N ALA A 44 -6.31 0.13 -0.76
CA ALA A 44 -6.69 1.39 -0.13
C ALA A 44 -8.11 1.82 -0.54
N ARG A 45 -8.52 1.61 -1.79
CA ARG A 45 -9.90 1.92 -2.23
C ARG A 45 -10.94 1.07 -1.51
N ILE A 46 -10.66 -0.22 -1.27
CA ILE A 46 -11.53 -1.09 -0.46
C ILE A 46 -11.64 -0.53 0.96
N TYR A 47 -10.51 -0.20 1.58
CA TYR A 47 -10.49 0.33 2.93
C TYR A 47 -11.20 1.69 3.05
N ALA A 48 -11.02 2.58 2.07
CA ALA A 48 -11.68 3.88 2.04
C ALA A 48 -13.20 3.75 1.97
N ARG A 49 -13.73 2.83 1.15
CA ARG A 49 -15.17 2.54 1.07
C ARG A 49 -15.71 2.03 2.40
N HIS A 50 -14.95 1.17 3.09
CA HIS A 50 -15.34 0.66 4.39
C HIS A 50 -15.28 1.73 5.49
N ARG A 51 -14.21 2.54 5.53
CA ARG A 51 -13.98 3.57 6.55
C ARG A 51 -14.90 4.78 6.40
N PHE A 52 -15.34 5.07 5.17
CA PHE A 52 -16.18 6.21 4.84
C PHE A 52 -17.42 5.77 4.03
N PRO A 53 -18.35 5.00 4.62
CA PRO A 53 -19.45 4.37 3.88
C PRO A 53 -20.40 5.38 3.22
N GLU A 54 -20.56 6.55 3.83
CA GLU A 54 -21.45 7.63 3.35
C GLU A 54 -20.74 8.64 2.42
N ALA A 55 -19.46 8.43 2.12
CA ALA A 55 -18.68 9.38 1.32
C ALA A 55 -18.69 9.01 -0.16
N ALA A 56 -18.76 10.04 -1.02
CA ALA A 56 -18.36 9.88 -2.40
C ALA A 56 -16.82 9.83 -2.48
N LEU A 57 -16.29 8.90 -3.27
CA LEU A 57 -14.85 8.72 -3.46
C LEU A 57 -14.45 9.08 -4.88
N GLU A 58 -13.50 10.01 -5.03
CA GLU A 58 -12.80 10.26 -6.29
C GLU A 58 -11.42 9.64 -6.23
N PHE A 59 -10.95 9.08 -7.35
CA PHE A 59 -9.63 8.44 -7.44
C PHE A 59 -8.72 9.27 -8.33
N GLY A 60 -7.49 9.47 -7.87
CA GLY A 60 -6.46 10.19 -8.61
C GLY A 60 -6.12 9.52 -9.94
N SER A 61 -5.67 10.32 -10.90
CA SER A 61 -5.09 9.83 -12.15
C SER A 61 -3.56 9.77 -12.03
N ALA A 62 -2.89 9.23 -13.05
CA ALA A 62 -1.42 9.16 -13.08
C ALA A 62 -0.71 10.53 -13.05
N SER A 63 -1.41 11.62 -13.39
CA SER A 63 -0.89 12.99 -13.31
C SER A 63 -1.07 13.63 -11.93
N GLU A 64 -1.88 13.00 -11.06
CA GLU A 64 -2.06 13.47 -9.70
C GLU A 64 -0.97 12.84 -8.82
N HIS A 65 -0.15 13.70 -8.22
CA HIS A 65 1.01 13.25 -7.45
C HIS A 65 0.84 13.49 -5.95
N ALA A 66 -0.13 14.32 -5.54
CA ALA A 66 -0.33 14.70 -4.15
C ALA A 66 -1.29 13.78 -3.39
N TRP A 67 -2.23 13.12 -4.09
CA TRP A 67 -3.24 12.26 -3.49
C TRP A 67 -3.71 11.17 -4.46
N ASP A 68 -4.15 10.03 -3.93
CA ASP A 68 -4.65 8.89 -4.69
C ASP A 68 -6.16 8.69 -4.48
N ILE A 69 -6.68 9.11 -3.32
CA ILE A 69 -8.11 9.04 -2.99
C ILE A 69 -8.56 10.38 -2.41
N LYS A 70 -9.66 10.93 -2.92
CA LYS A 70 -10.36 12.05 -2.30
C LYS A 70 -11.70 11.58 -1.75
N VAL A 71 -11.96 11.89 -0.49
CA VAL A 71 -13.16 11.51 0.25
C VAL A 71 -14.02 12.75 0.44
N LEU A 72 -15.19 12.74 -0.18
CA LEU A 72 -16.16 13.83 -0.17
C LEU A 72 -17.32 13.46 0.74
N ARG A 73 -17.50 14.23 1.83
CA ARG A 73 -18.59 14.02 2.80
C ARG A 73 -19.49 15.25 2.83
N PRO A 74 -20.82 15.09 2.81
CA PRO A 74 -21.74 16.23 2.93
C PRO A 74 -21.42 17.10 4.14
N GLY A 75 -21.30 18.41 3.93
CA GLY A 75 -21.06 19.39 4.99
C GLY A 75 -19.67 19.33 5.65
N ARG A 76 -18.71 18.60 5.08
CA ARG A 76 -17.32 18.54 5.60
C ARG A 76 -16.30 18.90 4.51
N PRO A 77 -15.15 19.46 4.88
CA PRO A 77 -14.03 19.63 3.94
C PRO A 77 -13.64 18.30 3.30
N GLU A 78 -13.15 18.38 2.05
CA GLU A 78 -12.58 17.23 1.36
C GLU A 78 -11.39 16.66 2.16
N LEU A 79 -11.31 15.32 2.22
CA LEU A 79 -10.14 14.63 2.75
C LEU A 79 -9.37 14.03 1.58
N LYS A 80 -8.05 14.22 1.56
CA LYS A 80 -7.15 13.75 0.51
C LYS A 80 -6.22 12.73 1.13
N VAL A 81 -6.16 11.55 0.54
CA VAL A 81 -5.35 10.43 0.99
C VAL A 81 -4.28 10.18 -0.06
N GLN A 82 -3.02 10.16 0.35
CA GLN A 82 -1.93 9.63 -0.46
C GLN A 82 -1.57 8.23 0.04
N VAL A 83 -1.33 7.29 -0.86
CA VAL A 83 -1.00 5.90 -0.61
C VAL A 83 0.45 5.67 -1.02
N LYS A 84 1.24 5.09 -0.13
CA LYS A 84 2.60 4.64 -0.43
C LYS A 84 2.75 3.22 0.04
N ALA A 85 3.48 2.42 -0.74
CA ALA A 85 3.65 1.02 -0.45
C ALA A 85 5.08 0.53 -0.69
N VAL A 86 5.41 -0.53 0.02
CA VAL A 86 6.56 -1.40 -0.28
C VAL A 86 6.10 -2.85 -0.23
N SER A 87 6.66 -3.68 -1.11
CA SER A 87 6.47 -5.13 -1.09
C SER A 87 7.50 -5.80 -0.18
N ALA A 88 7.29 -7.09 0.13
CA ALA A 88 8.29 -7.92 0.80
C ALA A 88 9.57 -8.09 -0.03
N HIS A 89 9.49 -7.89 -1.35
CA HIS A 89 10.62 -7.98 -2.27
C HIS A 89 11.54 -6.75 -2.20
N SER A 90 11.06 -5.62 -1.63
CA SER A 90 11.86 -4.41 -1.46
C SER A 90 13.00 -4.58 -0.43
N GLN A 91 14.23 -4.65 -0.93
CA GLN A 91 15.43 -4.79 -0.09
C GLN A 91 15.66 -3.58 0.82
N THR A 92 15.42 -2.37 0.31
CA THR A 92 15.68 -1.13 1.05
C THR A 92 14.48 -0.65 1.86
N SER A 93 13.29 -1.21 1.61
CA SER A 93 12.01 -0.71 2.15
C SER A 93 11.81 0.80 1.89
N ARG A 94 12.45 1.37 0.86
CA ARG A 94 12.37 2.79 0.54
C ARG A 94 11.03 3.09 -0.14
N VAL A 95 10.31 4.08 0.38
CA VAL A 95 9.08 4.56 -0.25
C VAL A 95 9.40 5.56 -1.37
N SER A 96 8.54 5.61 -2.39
CA SER A 96 8.60 6.65 -3.41
C SER A 96 8.39 8.04 -2.78
N PRO A 97 8.80 9.14 -3.44
CA PRO A 97 8.65 10.49 -2.90
C PRO A 97 7.22 10.79 -2.44
N ILE A 98 7.11 11.38 -1.26
CA ILE A 98 5.84 11.80 -0.65
C ILE A 98 5.69 13.29 -0.95
N HIS A 99 4.77 13.61 -1.87
CA HIS A 99 4.49 14.98 -2.27
C HIS A 99 3.59 15.66 -1.25
N PRO A 100 3.67 16.99 -1.07
CA PRO A 100 2.72 17.72 -0.24
C PRO A 100 1.33 17.75 -0.89
N GLY A 101 0.30 18.05 -0.10
CA GLY A 101 -1.09 18.22 -0.59
C GLY A 101 -2.07 17.10 -0.20
N TRP A 102 -1.66 16.19 0.69
CA TRP A 102 -2.52 15.20 1.33
C TRP A 102 -2.94 15.64 2.73
N HIS A 103 -4.05 15.08 3.21
CA HIS A 103 -4.52 15.20 4.59
C HIS A 103 -4.18 13.94 5.39
N GLN A 104 -4.26 12.77 4.75
CA GLN A 104 -3.77 11.49 5.28
C GLN A 104 -2.75 10.84 4.35
N LEU A 105 -1.69 10.28 4.92
CA LEU A 105 -0.74 9.41 4.23
C LEU A 105 -0.90 7.99 4.73
N TRP A 106 -1.29 7.09 3.84
CA TRP A 106 -1.51 5.68 4.09
C TRP A 106 -0.30 4.88 3.62
N LEU A 107 0.38 4.28 4.58
CA LEU A 107 1.63 3.55 4.42
C LEU A 107 1.36 2.05 4.49
N MET A 108 1.45 1.36 3.36
CA MET A 108 1.05 -0.04 3.23
C MET A 108 2.25 -0.97 3.03
N ARG A 109 2.32 -2.05 3.80
CA ARG A 109 3.23 -3.16 3.49
C ARG A 109 2.47 -4.31 2.86
N LEU A 110 2.98 -4.74 1.71
CA LEU A 110 2.56 -5.97 1.04
C LEU A 110 3.53 -7.10 1.39
N ASP A 111 3.00 -8.32 1.51
CA ASP A 111 3.79 -9.54 1.66
C ASP A 111 4.38 -10.00 0.31
N GLU A 112 4.94 -11.22 0.28
CA GLU A 112 5.52 -11.83 -0.91
C GLU A 112 4.49 -12.19 -1.99
N HIS A 113 3.22 -12.30 -1.60
CA HIS A 113 2.06 -12.53 -2.47
C HIS A 113 1.36 -11.22 -2.85
N LEU A 114 2.01 -10.07 -2.60
CA LEU A 114 1.46 -8.73 -2.83
C LEU A 114 0.15 -8.47 -2.08
N ARG A 115 -0.12 -9.21 -1.01
CA ARG A 115 -1.26 -9.00 -0.12
C ARG A 115 -0.87 -8.07 1.02
N PRO A 116 -1.72 -7.11 1.38
CA PRO A 116 -1.44 -6.25 2.51
C PRO A 116 -1.37 -7.04 3.82
N HIS A 117 -0.35 -6.76 4.64
CA HIS A 117 -0.23 -7.30 6.00
C HIS A 117 -0.06 -6.21 7.07
N ALA A 118 0.16 -4.95 6.67
CA ALA A 118 0.19 -3.83 7.59
C ALA A 118 -0.20 -2.51 6.93
N LEU A 119 -0.81 -1.63 7.72
CA LEU A 119 -1.17 -0.26 7.34
C LEU A 119 -0.86 0.71 8.48
N TRP A 120 -0.20 1.81 8.17
CA TRP A 120 -0.07 2.98 9.05
C TRP A 120 -0.70 4.21 8.42
N VAL A 121 -1.34 5.05 9.24
CA VAL A 121 -1.93 6.32 8.81
C VAL A 121 -1.22 7.47 9.50
N VAL A 122 -0.62 8.35 8.71
CA VAL A 122 -0.05 9.61 9.19
C VAL A 122 -1.03 10.74 8.87
N GLU A 123 -1.34 11.56 9.86
CA GLU A 123 -2.19 12.75 9.69
C GLU A 123 -1.33 13.97 9.38
N ALA A 124 -1.69 14.75 8.36
CA ALA A 124 -0.90 15.92 7.95
C ALA A 124 -0.81 16.96 9.07
N GLN A 125 -1.87 17.10 9.85
CA GLN A 125 -1.98 18.02 10.99
C GLN A 125 -0.98 17.74 12.12
N THR A 126 -0.47 16.50 12.21
CA THR A 126 0.52 16.11 13.23
C THR A 126 1.92 15.89 12.63
N ALA A 127 2.05 15.98 11.31
CA ALA A 127 3.31 15.79 10.59
C ALA A 127 3.85 17.14 10.12
N ALA A 128 4.80 17.72 10.86
CA ALA A 128 5.39 19.04 10.53
C ALA A 128 6.04 19.13 9.14
N TRP A 129 6.34 17.99 8.51
CA TRP A 129 6.92 17.87 7.18
C TRP A 129 5.88 17.70 6.06
N SER A 130 4.58 17.63 6.37
CA SER A 130 3.50 17.33 5.42
C SER A 130 3.34 18.34 4.27
N ASN A 131 3.83 19.56 4.46
CA ASN A 131 3.87 20.63 3.46
C ASN A 131 5.16 20.66 2.63
N THR A 132 6.03 19.64 2.77
CA THR A 132 7.28 19.53 2.02
C THR A 132 7.38 18.21 1.27
N LEU A 133 8.20 18.18 0.21
CA LEU A 133 8.50 16.94 -0.52
C LEU A 133 9.46 16.07 0.30
N LEU A 134 8.98 14.93 0.80
CA LEU A 134 9.78 14.00 1.57
C LEU A 134 10.35 12.88 0.68
N LYS A 135 11.67 12.69 0.70
CA LYS A 135 12.38 11.68 -0.10
C LYS A 135 13.21 10.74 0.78
N ASN A 136 13.62 9.60 0.23
CA ASN A 136 14.56 8.67 0.85
C ASN A 136 14.13 8.16 2.24
N ARG A 137 12.82 7.97 2.44
CA ARG A 137 12.28 7.42 3.69
C ARG A 137 12.03 5.93 3.57
N THR A 138 12.06 5.25 4.70
CA THR A 138 11.89 3.80 4.77
C THR A 138 10.65 3.43 5.55
N MET A 139 9.92 2.43 5.05
CA MET A 139 8.64 2.00 5.59
C MET A 139 8.81 1.31 6.96
N PRO A 140 8.02 1.65 8.00
CA PRO A 140 8.00 0.91 9.26
C PRO A 140 7.61 -0.56 9.04
N LYS A 141 8.13 -1.48 9.86
CA LYS A 141 7.80 -2.91 9.87
C LYS A 141 6.89 -3.25 11.04
N LEU A 142 5.88 -4.07 10.78
CA LEU A 142 5.01 -4.58 11.83
C LEU A 142 5.82 -5.41 12.84
N GLY A 143 5.56 -5.23 14.13
CA GLY A 143 6.31 -5.92 15.20
C GLY A 143 7.71 -5.36 15.47
N ASN A 144 8.18 -4.35 14.73
CA ASN A 144 9.45 -3.66 15.01
C ASN A 144 9.25 -2.14 15.08
N PRO A 145 8.92 -1.58 16.27
CA PRO A 145 8.65 -0.16 16.46
C PRO A 145 9.83 0.78 16.16
N GLN A 146 11.06 0.27 16.00
CA GLN A 146 12.24 1.08 15.69
C GLN A 146 12.59 1.09 14.20
N SER A 147 11.95 0.23 13.39
CA SER A 147 12.22 0.11 11.96
C SER A 147 11.58 1.21 11.11
N GLY A 148 12.18 1.53 9.95
CA GLY A 148 11.71 2.59 9.07
C GLY A 148 12.25 3.97 9.47
N SER A 149 11.79 5.03 8.82
CA SER A 149 12.16 6.42 9.16
C SER A 149 11.26 6.99 10.25
N ALA A 150 11.81 7.84 11.12
CA ALA A 150 11.10 8.39 12.29
C ALA A 150 9.78 9.08 11.90
N GLU A 151 9.80 9.81 10.79
CA GLU A 151 8.64 10.52 10.23
C GLU A 151 7.48 9.57 9.90
N LEU A 152 7.79 8.39 9.37
CA LEU A 152 6.80 7.41 8.93
C LEU A 152 6.35 6.49 10.09
N ARG A 153 7.22 6.25 11.07
CA ARG A 153 6.90 5.49 12.29
C ARG A 153 5.87 6.17 13.19
N ALA A 154 5.71 7.49 13.07
CA ALA A 154 4.74 8.25 13.85
C ALA A 154 3.28 7.99 13.43
N GLY A 155 3.05 7.27 12.32
CA GLY A 155 1.71 6.93 11.88
C GLY A 155 1.00 5.97 12.84
N ALA A 156 -0.31 6.18 13.01
CA ALA A 156 -1.16 5.27 13.75
C ALA A 156 -1.22 3.91 13.05
N ASN A 157 -1.02 2.82 13.79
CA ASN A 157 -1.14 1.47 13.24
C ASN A 157 -2.63 1.11 13.07
N GLU A 158 -3.05 0.99 11.81
CA GLU A 158 -4.44 0.73 11.39
C GLU A 158 -4.58 -0.67 10.78
N THR A 159 -3.61 -1.55 11.03
CA THR A 159 -3.54 -2.89 10.42
C THR A 159 -4.78 -3.73 10.71
N THR A 160 -5.23 -3.81 11.96
CA THR A 160 -6.39 -4.64 12.34
C THR A 160 -7.69 -4.23 11.64
N PRO A 161 -8.16 -2.96 11.75
CA PRO A 161 -9.38 -2.55 11.05
C PRO A 161 -9.22 -2.61 9.52
N PHE A 162 -8.02 -2.38 9.00
CA PHE A 162 -7.75 -2.51 7.57
C PHE A 162 -7.92 -3.95 7.07
N LEU A 163 -7.28 -4.93 7.71
CA LEU A 163 -7.42 -6.33 7.32
C LEU A 163 -8.85 -6.84 7.49
N ALA A 164 -9.57 -6.39 8.53
CA ALA A 164 -10.98 -6.71 8.71
C ALA A 164 -11.85 -6.19 7.55
N ALA A 165 -11.58 -4.98 7.04
CA ALA A 165 -12.27 -4.43 5.89
C ALA A 165 -12.01 -5.26 4.61
N LEU A 166 -10.76 -5.71 4.40
CA LEU A 166 -10.41 -6.57 3.27
C LEU A 166 -11.10 -7.93 3.33
N LEU A 167 -11.14 -8.55 4.52
CA LEU A 167 -11.88 -9.80 4.75
C LEU A 167 -13.38 -9.66 4.52
N THR A 168 -13.96 -8.52 4.91
CA THR A 168 -15.38 -8.23 4.66
C THR A 168 -15.65 -8.09 3.17
N ALA A 169 -14.76 -7.44 2.42
CA ALA A 169 -14.90 -7.26 0.98
C ALA A 169 -14.62 -8.55 0.19
N ASN A 170 -13.73 -9.42 0.68
CA ASN A 170 -13.47 -10.73 0.10
C ASN A 170 -13.08 -11.75 1.20
N PRO A 171 -14.01 -12.60 1.66
CA PRO A 171 -13.74 -13.62 2.68
C PRO A 171 -12.68 -14.66 2.31
N SER A 172 -12.38 -14.81 1.02
CA SER A 172 -11.35 -15.72 0.52
C SER A 172 -9.94 -15.12 0.56
N PHE A 173 -9.80 -13.83 0.90
CA PHE A 173 -8.55 -13.06 0.87
C PHE A 173 -7.40 -13.65 1.69
N HIS A 174 -7.67 -14.45 2.74
CA HIS A 174 -6.62 -15.15 3.51
C HIS A 174 -6.56 -16.67 3.27
N ARG A 175 -7.43 -17.25 2.42
CA ARG A 175 -7.53 -18.72 2.28
C ARG A 175 -6.47 -19.36 1.37
N THR A 176 -5.58 -18.60 0.73
CA THR A 176 -4.76 -19.11 -0.38
C THR A 176 -3.28 -19.40 -0.08
N CYS A 177 -2.84 -19.39 1.18
CA CYS A 177 -1.46 -19.74 1.50
C CYS A 177 -1.18 -21.27 1.49
N ALA A 178 -2.22 -22.12 1.35
CA ALA A 178 -2.08 -23.58 1.52
C ALA A 178 -1.95 -24.40 0.23
N LYS A 179 -2.19 -23.85 -0.97
CA LYS A 179 -2.30 -24.65 -2.20
C LYS A 179 -1.03 -24.78 -3.04
N SER A 180 0.06 -24.08 -2.72
CA SER A 180 1.32 -24.15 -3.48
C SER A 180 2.31 -25.23 -3.00
N ARG A 181 1.98 -26.02 -1.97
CA ARG A 181 2.85 -27.10 -1.43
C ARG A 181 2.47 -28.53 -1.85
N ALA A 182 1.43 -28.72 -2.66
CA ALA A 182 0.94 -30.06 -3.01
C ALA A 182 1.24 -30.49 -4.46
N GLY A 183 2.14 -29.80 -5.17
CA GLY A 183 2.45 -30.11 -6.56
C GLY A 183 3.88 -29.76 -6.95
N ARG A 184 4.85 -30.49 -6.39
CA ARG A 184 6.16 -30.78 -7.00
C ARG A 184 6.59 -32.17 -6.58
#